data_AF-A0ABD0P6E6-F1
#
_entry.id   AF-A0ABD0P6E6-F1
#
_cell.length_a   1.000
_cell.length_b   1.000
_cell.length_c   1.000
_cell.angle_alpha   90.00
_cell.angle_beta   90.00
_cell.angle_gamma   90.00
#
_symmetry.space_group_name_H-M   'P 1'
#
loop_
_entity.id
_entity.type
_entity.pdbx_description
1 polymer ?
#
loop_
_entity_poly.entity_id
_entity_poly.type
_entity_poly.pdbx_seq_one_letter_code
_entity_poly.pdbx_strand_id
1 'polypeptide(L)'
;DDCSLSSSELPSSIKDNFESGSVSQESWSLIQGGGVGSGCGQLSPHAHGDSLYFNGCKMRQAITRPLDLTRASKIMFVLQIGSVSQTDSCNAALDQADTVDRAVLLQYSVNNGVSWHVIAQHQPKDFIKAQRVSYNIPL
;
A
#
# COMPACT_ATOMS: atom_id res chain seq x y z
N ASP A 1 5.00 -21.61 -25.84
CA ASP A 1 5.17 -21.67 -24.39
C ASP A 1 5.10 -20.29 -23.81
N ASP A 2 4.01 -19.99 -23.11
CA ASP A 2 3.86 -18.77 -22.32
C ASP A 2 4.08 -19.17 -20.86
N CYS A 3 5.02 -18.54 -20.15
CA CYS A 3 5.52 -18.91 -18.81
C CYS A 3 4.48 -18.70 -17.69
N SER A 4 3.22 -19.03 -17.96
CA SER A 4 2.02 -18.78 -17.16
C SER A 4 1.79 -19.82 -16.06
N LEU A 5 2.43 -20.99 -16.13
CA LEU A 5 2.30 -22.03 -15.13
C LEU A 5 3.27 -21.79 -13.97
N SER A 6 2.72 -21.53 -12.79
CA SER A 6 3.50 -21.55 -11.54
C SER A 6 3.79 -22.99 -11.13
N SER A 7 5.05 -23.29 -10.80
CA SER A 7 5.45 -24.59 -10.25
C SER A 7 5.13 -24.76 -8.75
N SER A 8 4.81 -23.65 -8.06
CA SER A 8 4.39 -23.65 -6.66
C SER A 8 3.00 -23.04 -6.49
N GLU A 9 2.22 -23.54 -5.54
CA GLU A 9 0.92 -22.96 -5.19
C GLU A 9 1.10 -21.51 -4.71
N LEU A 10 0.34 -20.58 -5.29
CA LEU A 10 0.35 -19.19 -4.87
C LEU A 10 -0.52 -19.01 -3.62
N PRO A 11 -0.12 -18.16 -2.66
CA PRO A 11 -0.98 -17.84 -1.53
C PRO A 11 -2.29 -17.22 -2.00
N SER A 12 -3.40 -17.63 -1.39
CA SER A 12 -4.74 -17.14 -1.75
C SER A 12 -5.17 -15.90 -0.96
N SER A 13 -4.35 -15.46 -0.01
CA SER A 13 -4.57 -14.24 0.76
C SER A 13 -3.26 -13.72 1.33
N ILE A 14 -3.29 -12.44 1.69
CA ILE A 14 -2.22 -11.73 2.40
C ILE A 14 -2.86 -10.94 3.54
N LYS A 15 -2.25 -10.99 4.72
CA LYS A 15 -2.61 -10.14 5.86
C LYS A 15 -1.35 -9.75 6.59
N ASP A 16 -1.09 -8.46 6.66
CA ASP A 16 0.05 -7.90 7.37
C ASP A 16 -0.43 -6.73 8.21
N ASN A 17 -0.14 -6.77 9.51
CA ASN A 17 -0.43 -5.67 10.44
C ASN A 17 0.82 -4.83 10.73
N PHE A 18 1.99 -5.21 10.19
CA PHE A 18 3.26 -4.50 10.33
C PHE A 18 3.80 -4.37 11.77
N GLU A 19 3.36 -5.23 12.70
CA GLU A 19 3.81 -5.19 14.10
C GLU A 19 5.09 -6.01 14.37
N SER A 20 5.58 -6.76 13.39
CA SER A 20 6.76 -7.63 13.53
C SER A 20 8.10 -6.89 13.47
N GLY A 21 8.10 -5.56 13.38
CA GLY A 21 9.31 -4.72 13.22
C GLY A 21 9.99 -4.82 11.85
N SER A 22 9.54 -5.72 10.98
CA SER A 22 9.98 -5.86 9.59
C SER A 22 8.85 -6.41 8.73
N VAL A 23 8.94 -6.16 7.42
CA VAL A 23 7.94 -6.60 6.44
C VAL A 23 8.15 -8.08 6.09
N SER A 24 7.07 -8.86 6.03
CA SER A 24 7.13 -10.29 5.69
C SER A 24 7.59 -10.50 4.24
N GLN A 25 8.75 -11.14 4.06
CA GLN A 25 9.27 -11.50 2.74
C GLN A 25 8.45 -12.57 2.02
N GLU A 26 7.60 -13.30 2.74
CA GLU A 26 6.64 -14.25 2.17
C GLU A 26 5.46 -13.52 1.51
N SER A 27 5.09 -12.36 2.05
CA SER A 27 3.94 -11.58 1.62
C SER A 27 4.30 -10.51 0.60
N TRP A 28 5.46 -9.87 0.75
CA TRP A 28 5.89 -8.73 -0.04
C TRP A 28 7.11 -9.07 -0.88
N SER A 29 7.02 -8.81 -2.19
CA SER A 29 8.11 -9.01 -3.14
C SER A 29 9.06 -7.82 -3.16
N LEU A 30 8.53 -6.60 -2.99
CA LEU A 30 9.32 -5.36 -3.00
C LEU A 30 8.70 -4.33 -2.05
N ILE A 31 9.55 -3.72 -1.22
CA ILE A 31 9.28 -2.48 -0.50
C ILE A 31 10.37 -1.50 -0.87
N GLN A 32 9.98 -0.33 -1.38
CA GLN A 32 10.92 0.71 -1.79
C GLN A 32 10.49 2.04 -1.19
N GLY A 33 11.46 2.80 -0.65
CA GLY A 33 11.21 4.13 -0.09
C GLY A 33 10.40 4.13 1.21
N GLY A 34 10.33 3.00 1.92
CA GLY A 34 9.62 2.87 3.19
C GLY A 34 10.03 1.62 3.97
N GLY A 35 9.45 1.47 5.15
CA GLY A 35 9.66 0.33 6.05
C GLY A 35 8.66 0.35 7.21
N VAL A 36 8.73 -0.66 8.08
CA VAL A 36 7.90 -0.70 9.29
C VAL A 36 8.31 0.44 10.23
N GLY A 37 7.34 1.21 10.70
CA GLY A 37 7.54 2.23 11.73
C GLY A 37 6.32 3.13 11.95
N SER A 38 6.54 4.17 12.76
CA SER A 38 5.49 5.03 13.31
C SER A 38 5.71 6.52 13.00
N GLY A 39 6.35 6.85 11.87
CA GLY A 39 6.66 8.24 11.50
C GLY A 39 5.43 9.15 11.31
N CYS A 40 4.29 8.58 10.94
CA CYS A 40 2.98 9.25 10.88
C CYS A 40 2.12 9.05 12.14
N GLY A 41 2.69 8.48 13.21
CA GLY A 41 1.94 8.01 14.37
C GLY A 41 1.10 6.78 14.05
N GLN A 42 0.18 6.46 14.97
CA GLN A 42 -0.75 5.34 14.80
C GLN A 42 -1.86 5.73 13.82
N LEU A 43 -2.30 4.77 13.00
CA LEU A 43 -3.44 4.91 12.09
C LEU A 43 -4.80 4.81 12.82
N SER A 44 -4.92 5.51 13.94
CA SER A 44 -6.07 5.49 14.84
C SER A 44 -7.30 6.19 14.20
N PRO A 45 -8.53 5.70 14.44
CA PRO A 45 -8.91 4.56 15.28
C PRO A 45 -8.92 3.21 14.54
N HIS A 46 -8.38 3.14 13.32
CA HIS A 46 -8.59 2.02 12.42
C HIS A 46 -7.54 0.92 12.49
N ALA A 47 -6.33 1.28 12.94
CA ALA A 47 -5.24 0.38 13.28
C ALA A 47 -4.37 0.98 14.40
N HIS A 48 -3.65 0.12 15.10
CA HIS A 48 -2.80 0.45 16.24
C HIS A 48 -1.39 -0.08 15.99
N GLY A 49 -0.41 0.53 16.66
CA GLY A 49 0.99 0.13 16.56
C GLY A 49 1.72 0.79 15.40
N ASP A 50 2.70 0.06 14.86
CA ASP A 50 3.49 0.46 13.70
C ASP A 50 2.70 0.28 12.40
N SER A 51 3.25 0.79 11.32
CA SER A 51 2.65 0.75 10.00
C SER A 51 3.73 0.63 8.94
N LEU A 52 3.35 0.29 7.71
CA LEU A 52 4.24 0.45 6.57
C LEU A 52 4.33 1.94 6.22
N TYR A 53 5.43 2.58 6.63
CA TYR A 53 5.63 4.01 6.56
C TYR A 53 6.63 4.37 5.44
N PHE A 54 6.21 5.27 4.54
CA PHE A 54 7.00 5.69 3.38
C PHE A 54 7.50 7.13 3.52
N ASN A 55 8.79 7.29 3.82
CA ASN A 55 9.47 8.58 3.90
C ASN A 55 10.73 8.70 3.05
N GLY A 56 11.08 7.64 2.31
CA GLY A 56 12.26 7.63 1.47
C GLY A 56 12.16 8.64 0.31
N CYS A 57 13.30 9.04 -0.21
CA CYS A 57 13.36 9.86 -1.43
C CYS A 57 13.05 9.01 -2.67
N LYS A 58 12.63 9.66 -3.75
CA LYS A 58 12.29 9.03 -5.04
C LYS A 58 11.08 8.10 -4.93
N MET A 59 11.15 6.92 -5.55
CA MET A 59 10.04 5.99 -5.68
C MET A 59 9.65 5.37 -4.33
N ARG A 60 8.35 5.36 -4.06
CA ARG A 60 7.73 4.77 -2.86
C ARG A 60 6.68 3.76 -3.31
N GLN A 61 6.91 2.49 -3.02
CA GLN A 61 6.00 1.43 -3.46
C GLN A 61 6.10 0.19 -2.56
N ALA A 62 4.99 -0.54 -2.49
CA ALA A 62 4.94 -1.87 -1.94
C ALA A 62 4.25 -2.80 -2.94
N ILE A 63 4.92 -3.90 -3.25
CA ILE A 63 4.45 -4.91 -4.19
C ILE A 63 4.34 -6.23 -3.43
N THR A 64 3.16 -6.85 -3.47
CA THR A 64 2.97 -8.18 -2.89
C THR A 64 3.71 -9.23 -3.71
N ARG A 65 3.88 -10.44 -3.17
CA ARG A 65 4.11 -11.60 -4.05
C ARG A 65 2.86 -11.88 -4.90
N PRO A 66 2.98 -12.61 -6.02
CA PRO A 66 1.82 -13.06 -6.77
C PRO A 66 0.88 -13.88 -5.88
N LEU A 67 -0.43 -13.65 -6.04
CA LEU A 67 -1.49 -14.27 -5.24
C LEU A 67 -2.48 -14.98 -6.17
N ASP A 68 -3.01 -16.12 -5.73
CA ASP A 68 -4.19 -16.73 -6.35
C ASP A 68 -5.47 -16.09 -5.78
N LEU A 69 -5.97 -15.08 -6.48
CA LEU A 69 -7.16 -14.32 -6.06
C LEU A 69 -8.47 -14.88 -6.63
N THR A 70 -8.48 -16.07 -7.24
CA THR A 70 -9.68 -16.66 -7.87
C THR A 70 -10.88 -16.82 -6.94
N ARG A 71 -10.63 -16.98 -5.62
CA ARG A 71 -11.66 -17.11 -4.58
C ARG A 71 -11.73 -15.91 -3.64
N ALA A 72 -10.89 -14.90 -3.86
CA ALA A 72 -10.88 -13.69 -3.05
C ALA A 72 -11.89 -12.67 -3.62
N SER A 73 -12.42 -11.79 -2.76
CA SER A 73 -13.44 -10.82 -3.16
C SER A 73 -13.06 -9.37 -2.86
N LYS A 74 -12.18 -9.15 -1.88
CA LYS A 74 -11.90 -7.82 -1.33
C LYS A 74 -10.41 -7.56 -1.15
N ILE A 75 -10.03 -6.31 -1.41
CA ILE A 75 -8.75 -5.72 -1.00
C ILE A 75 -9.07 -4.68 0.08
N MET A 76 -8.42 -4.75 1.24
CA MET A 76 -8.68 -3.85 2.36
C MET A 76 -7.38 -3.40 3.00
N PHE A 77 -7.30 -2.12 3.34
CA PHE A 77 -6.19 -1.55 4.08
C PHE A 77 -6.62 -0.27 4.79
N VAL A 78 -5.76 0.21 5.70
CA VAL A 78 -5.88 1.53 6.31
C VAL A 78 -4.81 2.42 5.69
N LEU A 79 -5.20 3.60 5.22
CA LEU A 79 -4.31 4.55 4.57
C LEU A 79 -4.37 5.91 5.26
N GLN A 80 -3.21 6.54 5.39
CA GLN A 80 -3.06 7.94 5.74
C GLN A 80 -1.97 8.55 4.86
N ILE A 81 -2.21 9.76 4.35
CA ILE A 81 -1.26 10.50 3.51
C ILE A 81 -1.01 11.87 4.16
N GLY A 82 0.15 12.00 4.83
CA GLY A 82 0.47 13.16 5.66
C GLY A 82 -0.40 13.23 6.93
N SER A 83 -0.32 14.36 7.64
CA SER A 83 -1.09 14.60 8.86
C SER A 83 -1.70 16.00 8.88
N VAL A 84 -2.79 16.22 9.61
CA VAL A 84 -3.39 17.57 9.74
C VAL A 84 -2.37 18.60 10.25
N SER A 85 -1.46 18.18 11.13
CA SER A 85 -0.37 19.00 11.68
C SER A 85 0.79 19.27 10.71
N GLN A 86 0.86 18.55 9.58
CA GLN A 86 1.95 18.65 8.59
C GLN A 86 3.36 18.61 9.22
N THR A 87 3.60 17.65 10.12
CA THR A 87 4.90 17.50 10.79
C THR A 87 6.01 17.10 9.81
N ASP A 88 7.27 17.33 10.17
CA ASP A 88 8.44 16.95 9.36
C ASP A 88 8.44 15.46 8.96
N SER A 89 7.91 14.60 9.83
CA SER A 89 7.79 13.16 9.61
C SER A 89 6.47 12.73 8.96
N CYS A 90 5.49 13.61 8.80
CA CYS A 90 4.19 13.23 8.25
C CYS A 90 3.50 14.42 7.59
N ASN A 91 4.03 14.79 6.43
CA ASN A 91 3.60 15.94 5.66
C ASN A 91 3.15 15.52 4.25
N ALA A 92 2.10 16.17 3.75
CA ALA A 92 1.63 16.02 2.38
C ALA A 92 1.76 17.33 1.56
N ALA A 93 2.27 18.40 2.19
CA ALA A 93 2.42 19.73 1.63
C ALA A 93 1.12 20.21 0.96
N LEU A 94 0.02 20.15 1.72
CA LEU A 94 -1.36 20.32 1.22
C LEU A 94 -1.64 21.67 0.54
N ASP A 95 -0.80 22.67 0.77
CA ASP A 95 -0.88 24.01 0.20
C ASP A 95 -0.19 24.13 -1.17
N GLN A 96 0.56 23.12 -1.59
CA GLN A 96 1.29 23.13 -2.85
C GLN A 96 0.39 22.73 -4.03
N ALA A 97 0.61 23.37 -5.18
CA ALA A 97 -0.15 23.08 -6.41
C ALA A 97 0.02 21.64 -6.92
N ASP A 98 1.17 21.02 -6.64
CA ASP A 98 1.53 19.65 -7.03
C ASP A 98 1.03 18.59 -6.03
N THR A 99 0.22 18.95 -5.05
CA THR A 99 -0.31 18.00 -4.04
C THR A 99 -1.03 16.81 -4.68
N VAL A 100 -1.68 17.02 -5.83
CA VAL A 100 -2.37 15.97 -6.58
C VAL A 100 -1.44 14.86 -7.09
N ASP A 101 -0.17 15.19 -7.31
CA ASP A 101 0.86 14.26 -7.78
C ASP A 101 1.40 13.38 -6.65
N ARG A 102 1.08 13.72 -5.38
CA ARG A 102 1.40 12.92 -4.20
C ARG A 102 0.33 11.87 -3.87
N ALA A 103 -0.58 11.62 -4.81
CA ALA A 103 -1.61 10.60 -4.66
C ALA A 103 -1.01 9.20 -4.58
N VAL A 104 -1.64 8.34 -3.79
CA VAL A 104 -1.29 6.91 -3.72
C VAL A 104 -2.18 6.13 -4.67
N LEU A 105 -1.58 5.35 -5.57
CA LEU A 105 -2.28 4.50 -6.51
C LEU A 105 -2.37 3.08 -5.96
N LEU A 106 -3.56 2.49 -5.99
CA LEU A 106 -3.75 1.04 -5.85
C LEU A 106 -3.84 0.45 -7.26
N GLN A 107 -2.92 -0.44 -7.57
CA GLN A 107 -2.83 -1.08 -8.88
C GLN A 107 -2.70 -2.59 -8.75
N TYR A 108 -3.01 -3.30 -9.83
CA TYR A 108 -2.76 -4.74 -9.96
C TYR A 108 -2.11 -5.06 -11.30
N SER A 109 -1.47 -6.23 -11.34
CA SER A 109 -0.86 -6.80 -12.54
C SER A 109 -1.17 -8.28 -12.57
N VAL A 110 -1.50 -8.80 -13.76
CA VAL A 110 -1.67 -10.23 -14.03
C VAL A 110 -0.50 -10.85 -14.80
N ASN A 111 0.53 -10.05 -15.12
CA ASN A 111 1.70 -10.46 -15.89
C ASN A 111 3.02 -10.09 -15.17
N ASN A 112 3.05 -10.33 -13.86
CA ASN A 112 4.24 -10.17 -13.01
C ASN A 112 4.91 -8.78 -13.07
N GLY A 113 4.11 -7.72 -13.22
CA GLY A 113 4.54 -6.33 -13.13
C GLY A 113 4.95 -5.70 -14.46
N VAL A 114 4.75 -6.38 -15.60
CA VAL A 114 5.00 -5.81 -16.93
C VAL A 114 4.01 -4.70 -17.25
N SER A 115 2.73 -4.89 -16.94
CA SER A 115 1.70 -3.85 -17.08
C SER A 115 0.82 -3.77 -15.84
N TRP A 116 0.44 -2.55 -15.48
CA TRP A 116 -0.33 -2.26 -14.27
C TRP A 116 -1.67 -1.61 -14.62
N HIS A 117 -2.72 -2.06 -13.95
CA HIS A 117 -4.07 -1.52 -14.07
C HIS A 117 -4.46 -0.82 -12.76
N VAL A 118 -5.02 0.39 -12.86
CA VAL A 118 -5.42 1.18 -11.69
C VAL A 118 -6.78 0.72 -11.18
N ILE A 119 -6.86 0.41 -9.89
CA ILE A 119 -8.11 0.12 -9.18
C ILE A 119 -8.64 1.41 -8.55
N ALA A 120 -7.77 2.18 -7.89
CA ALA A 120 -8.15 3.40 -7.19
C ALA A 120 -6.97 4.37 -7.06
N GLN A 121 -7.31 5.66 -6.95
CA GLN A 121 -6.39 6.75 -6.68
C GLN A 121 -6.83 7.47 -5.39
N HIS A 122 -5.88 7.68 -4.48
CA HIS A 122 -6.13 8.23 -3.15
C HIS A 122 -5.43 9.58 -3.03
N GLN A 123 -6.21 10.66 -2.97
CA GLN A 123 -5.67 12.02 -2.91
C GLN A 123 -5.30 12.40 -1.47
N PRO A 124 -4.20 13.15 -1.25
CA PRO A 124 -3.78 13.49 0.12
C PRO A 124 -4.86 14.20 0.95
N LYS A 125 -5.63 15.09 0.32
CA LYS A 125 -6.73 15.82 0.97
C LYS A 125 -7.81 14.90 1.58
N ASP A 126 -8.05 13.74 0.96
CA ASP A 126 -9.10 12.81 1.38
C ASP A 126 -8.58 11.85 2.46
N PHE A 127 -7.25 11.66 2.53
CA PHE A 127 -6.57 10.71 3.41
C PHE A 127 -5.66 11.36 4.46
N ILE A 128 -5.86 12.65 4.76
CA ILE A 128 -5.05 13.37 5.77
C ILE A 128 -5.22 12.81 7.19
N LYS A 129 -6.33 12.12 7.42
CA LYS A 129 -6.59 11.28 8.59
C LYS A 129 -6.65 9.84 8.13
N ALA A 130 -6.25 8.91 8.99
CA ALA A 130 -6.34 7.49 8.72
C ALA A 130 -7.76 7.09 8.32
N GLN A 131 -7.88 6.32 7.24
CA GLN A 131 -9.16 5.80 6.74
C GLN A 131 -9.00 4.34 6.35
N ARG A 132 -10.02 3.54 6.67
CA ARG A 132 -10.12 2.17 6.16
C ARG A 132 -10.81 2.21 4.80
N VAL A 133 -10.19 1.57 3.81
CA VAL A 133 -10.76 1.41 2.47
C VAL A 133 -10.97 -0.07 2.15
N SER A 134 -11.96 -0.33 1.30
CA SER A 134 -12.32 -1.67 0.83
C SER A 134 -12.71 -1.61 -0.64
N TYR A 135 -12.00 -2.35 -1.47
CA TYR A 135 -12.24 -2.47 -2.91
C TYR A 135 -12.65 -3.89 -3.26
N ASN A 136 -13.52 -4.04 -4.25
CA ASN A 136 -13.74 -5.34 -4.88
C ASN A 136 -12.50 -5.69 -5.73
N ILE A 137 -12.14 -6.96 -5.77
CA ILE A 137 -11.14 -7.44 -6.72
C ILE A 137 -11.72 -7.28 -8.14
N PRO A 138 -10.99 -6.63 -9.07
CA PRO A 138 -11.42 -6.51 -10.45
C PRO A 138 -11.64 -7.89 -11.08
N LEU A 139 -12.68 -7.99 -11.93
CA LEU A 139 -12.96 -9.20 -12.72
C LEU A 139 -11.96 -9.36 -13.86
#